data_AF-A0AAV5YPD1-F1
#
_entry.id   AF-A0AAV5YPD1-F1
#
_cell.length_a   1.000
_cell.length_b   1.000
_cell.length_c   1.000
_cell.angle_alpha   90.00
_cell.angle_beta   90.00
_cell.angle_gamma   90.00
#
_symmetry.space_group_name_H-M   'P 1'
#
loop_
_entity.id
_entity.type
_entity.pdbx_description
1 polymer ?
#
loop_
_entity_poly.entity_id
_entity_poly.type
_entity_poly.pdbx_seq_one_letter_code
_entity_poly.pdbx_strand_id
1 'polypeptide(L)' 'MVAILCFATSAIAQGERKVEYLKEEPPAGSVPYRKIVYVDDGTCPRGEIKEITGGSQAKSVPRKVRCVKRPDSSK' A
#
# COMPACT_ATOMS: atom_id res chain seq x y z
N MET A 1 48.53 -12.27 21.56
CA MET A 1 47.29 -13.08 21.40
C MET A 1 46.17 -12.15 21.03
N VAL A 2 45.78 -12.12 19.75
CA VAL A 2 44.74 -11.26 19.22
C VAL A 2 43.58 -12.17 18.82
N ALA A 3 42.58 -12.30 19.69
CA ALA A 3 41.34 -13.01 19.39
C ALA A 3 40.36 -11.98 18.81
N ILE A 4 40.45 -11.77 17.49
CA ILE A 4 39.48 -10.98 16.73
C ILE A 4 38.18 -11.79 16.70
N LEU A 5 37.21 -11.36 17.50
CA LEU A 5 35.83 -11.85 17.47
C LEU A 5 35.16 -11.34 16.19
N CYS A 6 35.08 -12.19 15.17
CA CYS A 6 34.34 -11.94 13.95
C CYS A 6 32.83 -11.92 14.26
N PHE A 7 32.28 -10.74 14.55
CA PHE A 7 30.83 -10.53 14.56
C PHE A 7 30.32 -10.69 13.13
N ALA A 8 29.63 -11.80 12.87
CA ALA A 8 28.96 -12.07 11.61
C ALA A 8 27.97 -10.94 11.29
N THR A 9 28.24 -10.21 10.22
CA THR A 9 27.39 -9.14 9.71
C THR A 9 26.18 -9.76 9.00
N SER A 10 25.05 -9.83 9.68
CA SER A 10 23.77 -10.18 9.07
C SER A 10 23.38 -9.09 8.07
N ALA A 11 23.46 -9.38 6.77
CA ALA A 11 22.90 -8.54 5.73
C ALA A 11 21.36 -8.58 5.82
N ILE A 12 20.74 -7.47 6.23
CA ILE A 12 19.29 -7.30 6.19
C ILE A 12 18.92 -6.96 4.75
N ALA A 13 18.39 -7.93 4.01
CA ALA A 13 17.79 -7.67 2.71
C ALA A 13 16.50 -6.86 2.92
N GLN A 14 16.55 -5.55 2.65
CA GLN A 14 15.39 -4.68 2.62
C GLN A 14 14.63 -4.94 1.32
N GLY A 15 13.64 -5.83 1.34
CA GLY A 15 12.76 -6.04 0.20
C GLY A 15 11.95 -4.78 -0.08
N GLU A 16 12.13 -4.18 -1.26
CA GLU A 16 11.33 -3.06 -1.74
C GLU A 16 9.84 -3.46 -1.73
N ARG A 17 9.03 -2.76 -0.94
CA ARG A 17 7.58 -2.97 -0.93
C ARG A 17 6.98 -2.37 -2.19
N LYS A 18 6.94 -3.16 -3.26
CA LYS A 18 6.22 -2.81 -4.48
C LYS A 18 4.74 -2.63 -4.17
N VAL A 19 4.25 -1.41 -4.30
CA VAL A 19 2.81 -1.13 -4.18
C VAL A 19 2.12 -1.63 -5.45
N GLU A 20 1.06 -2.40 -5.26
CA GLU A 20 0.20 -2.84 -6.36
C GLU A 20 -0.89 -1.80 -6.64
N TYR A 21 -1.03 -1.45 -7.92
CA TYR A 21 -2.03 -0.52 -8.41
C TYR A 21 -2.99 -1.25 -9.34
N LEU A 22 -4.28 -1.20 -9.02
CA LEU A 22 -5.33 -1.66 -9.90
C LEU A 22 -5.56 -0.63 -11.02
N LYS A 23 -5.98 -1.08 -12.20
CA LYS A 23 -6.31 -0.17 -13.30
C LYS A 23 -7.76 0.33 -13.25
N GLU A 24 -8.61 -0.38 -12.52
CA GLU A 24 -10.04 -0.14 -12.47
C GLU A 24 -10.52 -0.16 -11.03
N GLU A 25 -11.61 0.57 -10.78
CA GLU A 25 -12.20 0.64 -9.46
C GLU A 25 -12.89 -0.69 -9.10
N PRO A 26 -12.52 -1.32 -7.97
CA PRO A 26 -13.10 -2.59 -7.58
C PRO A 26 -14.57 -2.42 -7.14
N PRO A 27 -15.43 -3.44 -7.35
CA PRO A 27 -16.85 -3.37 -7.02
C PRO A 27 -17.13 -3.01 -5.56
N ALA A 28 -18.29 -2.42 -5.28
CA ALA A 28 -18.71 -2.12 -3.92
C ALA A 28 -18.71 -3.39 -3.04
N GLY A 29 -18.09 -3.31 -1.87
CA GLY A 29 -18.00 -4.44 -0.92
C GLY A 29 -16.89 -5.46 -1.23
N SER A 30 -16.18 -5.36 -2.35
CA SER A 30 -15.07 -6.26 -2.68
C SER A 30 -13.78 -5.96 -1.91
N VAL A 31 -13.56 -4.69 -1.53
CA VAL A 31 -12.43 -4.30 -0.69
C VAL A 31 -12.77 -4.65 0.77
N PRO A 32 -11.99 -5.52 1.43
CA PRO A 32 -12.29 -5.92 2.81
C PRO A 32 -12.22 -4.74 3.79
N TYR A 33 -12.95 -4.85 4.89
CA TYR A 33 -13.02 -3.80 5.91
C TYR A 33 -11.62 -3.35 6.37
N ARG A 34 -11.38 -2.02 6.34
CA ARG A 34 -10.10 -1.36 6.68
C ARG A 34 -8.90 -1.73 5.80
N LYS A 35 -9.09 -2.55 4.76
CA LYS A 35 -8.05 -2.75 3.76
C LYS A 35 -8.04 -1.60 2.78
N ILE A 36 -6.86 -1.30 2.28
CA ILE A 36 -6.58 -0.23 1.34
C ILE A 36 -6.16 -0.86 0.03
N VAL A 37 -6.71 -0.35 -1.07
CA VAL A 37 -6.25 -0.63 -2.42
C VAL A 37 -6.01 0.68 -3.15
N TYR A 38 -5.01 0.69 -4.02
CA TYR A 38 -4.69 1.85 -4.85
C TYR A 38 -5.12 1.59 -6.29
N VAL A 39 -5.74 2.58 -6.93
CA VAL A 39 -6.28 2.49 -8.28
C VAL A 39 -5.74 3.63 -9.14
N ASP A 40 -5.15 3.27 -10.28
CA ASP A 40 -4.60 4.15 -11.31
C ASP A 40 -5.52 4.17 -12.53
N ASP A 41 -6.69 4.79 -12.38
CA ASP A 41 -7.72 4.91 -13.43
C ASP A 41 -7.72 6.29 -14.12
N GLY A 42 -6.77 7.17 -13.77
CA GLY A 42 -6.67 8.52 -14.32
C GLY A 42 -7.71 9.52 -13.79
N THR A 43 -8.53 9.15 -12.80
CA THR A 43 -9.54 10.07 -12.22
C THR A 43 -8.93 11.08 -11.24
N CYS A 44 -7.76 10.77 -10.66
CA CYS A 44 -7.02 11.67 -9.79
C CYS A 44 -6.04 12.56 -10.58
N PRO A 45 -5.69 13.76 -10.06
CA PRO A 45 -4.69 14.63 -10.67
C PRO A 45 -3.33 13.94 -10.90
N ARG A 46 -2.50 14.51 -11.79
CA ARG A 46 -1.15 14.00 -12.05
C ARG A 46 -0.33 13.91 -10.76
N GLY A 47 0.29 12.75 -10.53
CA GLY A 47 1.08 12.46 -9.33
C GLY A 47 0.28 11.92 -8.15
N GLU A 48 -1.05 11.88 -8.26
CA GLU A 48 -1.94 11.27 -7.28
C GLU A 48 -2.47 9.92 -7.76
N ILE A 49 -2.98 9.15 -6.81
CA ILE A 49 -3.57 7.82 -7.01
C ILE A 49 -4.84 7.72 -6.18
N LYS A 50 -5.84 6.99 -6.68
CA LYS A 50 -7.07 6.78 -5.92
C LYS A 50 -6.81 5.73 -4.83
N GLU A 51 -6.98 6.12 -3.58
CA GLU A 51 -6.96 5.23 -2.42
C GLU A 51 -8.39 4.86 -2.02
N ILE A 52 -8.69 3.57 -2.01
CA ILE A 52 -9.98 3.04 -1.61
C ILE A 52 -9.81 2.24 -0.33
N THR A 53 -10.45 2.69 0.74
CA THR A 53 -10.54 1.96 2.00
C THR A 53 -11.85 1.19 2.07
N GLY A 54 -11.78 -0.12 2.25
CA GLY A 54 -12.96 -0.98 2.37
C GLY A 54 -13.83 -0.63 3.58
N GLY A 55 -15.12 -0.46 3.31
CA GLY A 55 -16.16 -0.29 4.32
C GLY A 55 -16.64 -1.64 4.88
N SER A 56 -17.65 -1.59 5.73
CA SER A 56 -18.36 -2.76 6.24
C SER A 56 -19.82 -2.39 6.48
N GLN A 57 -20.72 -2.90 5.63
CA GLN A 57 -22.18 -2.73 5.80
C GLN A 57 -22.66 -3.29 7.14
N ALA A 58 -22.16 -4.45 7.55
CA ALA A 58 -22.49 -5.08 8.85
C ALA A 58 -22.06 -4.23 10.07
N LYS A 59 -21.20 -3.24 9.88
CA LYS A 59 -20.72 -2.33 10.93
C LYS A 59 -21.18 -0.88 10.68
N SER A 60 -22.05 -0.66 9.69
CA SER A 60 -22.47 0.66 9.21
C SER A 60 -21.29 1.60 8.90
N VAL A 61 -20.16 1.05 8.43
CA VAL A 61 -19.00 1.85 8.02
C VAL A 61 -18.99 1.95 6.50
N PRO A 62 -19.16 3.14 5.90
CA PRO A 62 -19.05 3.29 4.45
C PRO A 62 -17.61 3.10 3.98
N ARG A 63 -17.44 2.68 2.72
CA ARG A 63 -16.12 2.73 2.08
C ARG A 63 -15.66 4.19 1.94
N LYS A 64 -14.35 4.42 1.97
CA LYS A 64 -13.77 5.76 1.75
C LYS A 64 -12.97 5.75 0.46
N VAL A 65 -13.10 6.81 -0.33
CA VAL A 65 -12.36 7.02 -1.57
C VAL A 65 -11.72 8.40 -1.50
N ARG A 66 -10.41 8.49 -1.76
CA ARG A 66 -9.69 9.76 -1.78
C ARG A 66 -8.51 9.69 -2.76
N CYS A 67 -8.18 10.81 -3.39
CA CYS A 67 -6.92 10.94 -4.11
C CYS A 67 -5.81 11.22 -3.08
N VAL A 68 -4.72 10.47 -3.18
CA VAL A 68 -3.53 10.63 -2.33
C VAL A 68 -2.29 10.69 -3.20
N LYS A 69 -1.20 11.27 -2.71
CA LYS A 69 0.09 11.18 -3.39
C LYS A 69 0.44 9.71 -3.64
N ARG A 70 0.93 9.41 -4.85
CA ARG A 70 1.38 8.05 -5.20
C ARG A 70 2.41 7.60 -4.16
N PRO A 71 2.19 6.50 -3.42
CA PRO A 71 3.17 6.01 -2.47
C PRO A 71 4.37 5.49 -3.24
N ASP A 72 5.47 6.24 -3.21
CA ASP A 72 6.73 5.82 -3.82
C ASP A 72 7.17 4.50 -3.19
N SER A 73 7.43 3.49 -4.02
CA SER A 73 7.90 2.16 -3.58
C SER A 73 9.36 2.17 -3.10
N SER A 74 9.98 3.35 -2.97
CA SER A 74 11.39 3.50 -2.62
C SER A 74 11.54 4.49 -1.46
N LYS A 75 11.78 3.96 -0.26
CA LYS A 75 12.55 4.65 0.75
C LYS A 75 13.39 3.66 1.54
#